data_AF-S8A4Q7-F1
#
_entry.id   AF-S8A4Q7-F1
#
_cell.length_a   1.000
_cell.length_b   1.000
_cell.length_c   1.000
_cell.angle_alpha   90.00
_cell.angle_beta   90.00
_cell.angle_gamma   90.00
#
_symmetry.space_group_name_H-M   'P 1'
#
loop_
_entity.id
_entity.type
_entity.pdbx_description
1 polymer ?
#
loop_
_entity_poly.entity_id
_entity_poly.type
_entity_poly.pdbx_seq_one_letter_code
_entity_poly.pdbx_strand_id
1 'polypeptide(L)'
;MQEIALTGLKDTGAVVVAFAAKLNEFDGTQEPSTISPFVSDCIYTAAKHYLWYLRETGNSEIHNLANVLLGTLRSLGSRWAVANDYLSILDGSEFKFTD
;
A
#
# COMPACT_ATOMS: atom_id res chain seq x y z
N MET A 1 -14.56 -20.44 -8.78
CA MET A 1 -13.21 -20.48 -8.15
C MET A 1 -12.47 -19.16 -8.31
N GLN A 2 -12.39 -18.60 -9.52
CA GLN A 2 -11.77 -17.29 -9.79
C GLN A 2 -12.47 -16.13 -9.06
N GLU A 3 -13.80 -16.13 -9.02
CA GLU A 3 -14.60 -15.10 -8.32
C GLU A 3 -14.36 -15.11 -6.80
N ILE A 4 -14.28 -16.29 -6.18
CA ILE A 4 -13.98 -16.44 -4.75
C ILE A 4 -12.58 -15.92 -4.42
N ALA A 5 -11.59 -16.21 -5.28
CA ALA A 5 -10.22 -15.72 -5.10
C ALA A 5 -10.14 -14.18 -5.23
N LEU A 6 -10.87 -13.60 -6.19
CA LEU A 6 -10.97 -12.16 -6.37
C LEU A 6 -11.63 -11.48 -5.16
N THR A 7 -12.71 -12.06 -4.63
CA THR A 7 -13.37 -11.54 -3.43
C THR A 7 -12.45 -11.60 -2.22
N GLY A 8 -11.79 -12.74 -1.97
CA GLY A 8 -10.84 -12.87 -0.86
C GLY A 8 -9.67 -11.89 -0.94
N LEU A 9 -9.19 -11.59 -2.16
CA LEU A 9 -8.12 -10.62 -2.37
C LEU A 9 -8.59 -9.18 -2.11
N LYS A 10 -9.83 -8.84 -2.50
CA LYS A 10 -10.44 -7.55 -2.15
C LYS A 10 -10.63 -7.39 -0.65
N ASP A 11 -11.14 -8.41 0.03
CA ASP A 11 -11.40 -8.38 1.47
C ASP A 11 -10.08 -8.23 2.24
N THR A 12 -9.06 -9.02 1.87
CA THR A 12 -7.72 -8.93 2.47
C THR A 12 -7.08 -7.57 2.20
N GLY A 13 -7.19 -7.08 0.97
CA GLY A 13 -6.71 -5.75 0.59
C GLY A 13 -7.33 -4.64 1.44
N ALA A 14 -8.65 -4.71 1.67
CA ALA A 14 -9.37 -3.74 2.49
C ALA A 14 -8.88 -3.73 3.94
N VAL A 15 -8.58 -4.91 4.51
CA VAL A 15 -7.97 -5.02 5.84
C VAL A 15 -6.58 -4.39 5.89
N VAL A 16 -5.76 -4.59 4.85
CA VAL A 16 -4.42 -3.99 4.77
C VAL A 16 -4.50 -2.47 4.63
N VAL A 17 -5.46 -1.94 3.87
CA VAL A 17 -5.68 -0.49 3.77
C VAL A 17 -6.12 0.09 5.12
N ALA A 18 -7.03 -0.58 5.83
CA ALA A 18 -7.45 -0.15 7.16
C ALA A 18 -6.28 -0.18 8.17
N PHE A 19 -5.39 -1.17 8.06
CA PHE A 19 -4.16 -1.23 8.85
C PHE A 19 -3.20 -0.09 8.50
N ALA A 20 -3.00 0.20 7.21
CA ALA A 20 -2.18 1.30 6.72
C ALA A 20 -2.67 2.67 7.22
N ALA A 21 -3.98 2.90 7.20
CA ALA A 21 -4.59 4.12 7.74
C ALA A 21 -4.27 4.29 9.24
N LYS A 22 -4.42 3.22 10.04
CA LYS A 22 -4.06 3.23 11.47
C LYS A 22 -2.57 3.46 11.71
N LEU A 23 -1.70 2.94 10.85
CA LEU A 23 -0.25 3.20 10.94
C LEU A 23 0.06 4.68 10.71
N ASN A 24 -0.59 5.32 9.73
CA ASN A 24 -0.41 6.74 9.46
C ASN A 24 -0.90 7.61 10.64
N GLU A 25 -1.96 7.19 11.34
CA GLU A 25 -2.41 7.85 12.58
C GLU A 25 -1.41 7.66 13.73
N PHE A 26 -0.76 6.49 13.80
CA PHE A 26 0.19 6.15 14.87
C PHE A 26 1.53 6.90 14.75
N ASP A 27 2.06 7.04 13.53
CA ASP A 27 3.39 7.64 13.25
C ASP A 27 3.49 9.11 13.71
N GLY A 28 2.37 9.82 13.86
CA GLY A 28 2.35 11.19 14.35
C GLY A 28 2.56 11.36 15.86
N THR A 29 2.56 10.28 16.67
CA THR A 29 2.40 10.39 18.14
C THR A 29 3.44 9.68 19.00
N GLN A 30 4.26 8.77 18.45
CA GLN A 30 5.10 7.86 19.23
C GLN A 30 6.47 7.63 18.58
N GLU A 31 7.44 7.17 19.38
CA GLU A 31 8.80 6.87 18.91
C GLU A 31 8.75 5.81 17.79
N PRO A 32 9.34 6.06 16.61
CA PRO A 32 9.21 5.20 15.44
C PRO A 32 9.72 3.76 15.61
N SER A 33 10.31 3.42 16.76
CA SER A 33 11.08 2.20 17.05
C SER A 33 10.25 0.90 17.06
N THR A 34 8.93 0.97 17.13
CA THR A 34 8.02 -0.19 17.32
C THR A 34 7.59 -0.90 16.03
N ILE A 35 7.72 -0.28 14.85
CA ILE A 35 7.20 -0.84 13.59
C ILE A 35 8.25 -1.72 12.90
N SER A 36 7.93 -3.00 12.69
CA SER A 36 8.79 -3.95 11.99
C SER A 36 8.96 -3.64 10.49
N PRO A 37 10.15 -3.84 9.88
CA PRO A 37 10.35 -3.61 8.44
C PRO A 37 9.47 -4.50 7.55
N PHE A 38 9.03 -5.68 8.04
CA PHE A 38 8.12 -6.58 7.31
C PHE A 38 6.77 -5.95 7.01
N VAL A 39 6.36 -4.93 7.78
CA VAL A 39 5.15 -4.15 7.48
C VAL A 39 5.26 -3.51 6.10
N SER A 40 6.45 -3.03 5.71
CA SER A 40 6.68 -2.42 4.40
C SER A 40 6.37 -3.37 3.24
N ASP A 41 6.74 -4.65 3.36
CA ASP A 41 6.48 -5.66 2.33
C ASP A 41 4.98 -5.98 2.19
N CYS A 42 4.27 -6.02 3.34
CA CYS A 42 2.82 -6.17 3.37
C CYS A 42 2.10 -5.00 2.68
N ILE A 43 2.48 -3.76 3.02
CA ILE A 43 1.91 -2.56 2.40
C ILE A 43 2.26 -2.50 0.91
N TYR A 44 3.50 -2.82 0.53
CA TYR A 44 3.94 -2.86 -0.87
C TYR A 44 3.14 -3.85 -1.71
N THR A 45 2.93 -5.08 -1.21
CA THR A 45 2.17 -6.11 -1.92
C THR A 45 0.74 -5.67 -2.17
N ALA A 46 0.10 -5.06 -1.17
CA ALA A 46 -1.24 -4.48 -1.33
C ALA A 46 -1.24 -3.31 -2.32
N ALA A 47 -0.28 -2.39 -2.21
CA ALA A 47 -0.18 -1.22 -3.10
C ALA A 47 -0.04 -1.65 -4.57
N LYS A 48 0.84 -2.62 -4.84
CA LYS A 48 1.00 -3.21 -6.17
C LYS A 48 -0.31 -3.78 -6.72
N HIS A 49 -1.05 -4.51 -5.89
CA HIS A 49 -2.33 -5.08 -6.30
C HIS A 49 -3.36 -4.00 -6.63
N TYR A 50 -3.50 -2.98 -5.77
CA TYR A 50 -4.44 -1.89 -5.96
C TYR A 50 -4.10 -1.01 -7.16
N LEU A 51 -2.82 -0.74 -7.43
CA LEU A 51 -2.38 -0.01 -8.62
C LEU A 51 -2.69 -0.78 -9.91
N TRP A 52 -2.43 -2.09 -9.92
CA TRP A 52 -2.81 -2.94 -11.05
C TRP A 52 -4.33 -2.93 -11.27
N TYR A 53 -5.11 -3.08 -10.19
CA TYR A 53 -6.57 -3.13 -10.27
C TYR A 53 -7.20 -1.77 -10.64
N LEU A 54 -6.63 -0.66 -10.17
CA LEU A 54 -6.99 0.69 -10.60
C LEU A 54 -6.80 0.87 -12.11
N ARG A 55 -5.66 0.42 -12.64
CA ARG A 55 -5.39 0.51 -14.09
C ARG A 55 -6.38 -0.31 -14.91
N GLU A 56 -6.74 -1.50 -14.44
CA GLU A 56 -7.66 -2.39 -15.16
C GLU A 56 -9.11 -1.85 -15.17
N THR A 57 -9.53 -1.18 -14.10
CA THR A 57 -10.94 -0.80 -13.90
C THR A 57 -11.23 0.69 -14.06
N GLY A 58 -10.21 1.55 -13.95
CA GLY A 58 -10.36 3.01 -13.91
C GLY A 58 -11.17 3.52 -12.71
N ASN A 59 -11.41 2.70 -11.69
CA ASN A 59 -12.30 3.04 -10.59
C ASN A 59 -11.63 4.04 -9.62
N SER A 60 -12.21 5.23 -9.50
CA SER A 60 -11.71 6.32 -8.65
C SER A 60 -11.75 6.01 -7.14
N GLU A 61 -12.61 5.12 -6.66
CA GLU A 61 -12.60 4.70 -5.25
C GLU A 61 -11.28 3.99 -4.90
N ILE A 62 -10.73 3.28 -5.87
CA ILE A 62 -9.51 2.48 -5.74
C ILE A 62 -8.27 3.38 -5.72
N HIS A 63 -8.35 4.49 -6.43
CA HIS A 63 -7.30 5.51 -6.45
C HIS A 63 -7.01 6.03 -5.04
N ASN A 64 -8.07 6.31 -4.26
CA ASN A 64 -7.91 6.76 -2.87
C ASN A 64 -7.25 5.69 -1.99
N LEU A 65 -7.64 4.42 -2.15
CA LEU A 65 -7.06 3.31 -1.38
C LEU A 65 -5.57 3.09 -1.72
N ALA A 66 -5.21 3.18 -3.00
CA ALA A 66 -3.82 3.11 -3.45
C ALA A 66 -2.98 4.25 -2.86
N ASN A 67 -3.51 5.48 -2.84
CA ASN A 67 -2.83 6.63 -2.25
C ASN A 67 -2.57 6.49 -0.75
N VAL A 68 -3.50 5.88 0.01
CA VAL A 68 -3.28 5.57 1.43
C VAL A 68 -2.05 4.67 1.59
N LEU A 69 -1.96 3.60 0.80
CA LEU A 69 -0.85 2.63 0.87
C LEU A 69 0.48 3.26 0.45
N LEU A 70 0.50 4.07 -0.61
CA LEU A 70 1.69 4.80 -1.05
C LEU A 70 2.14 5.83 0.00
N GLY A 71 1.20 6.53 0.62
CA GLY A 71 1.48 7.44 1.74
C GLY A 71 2.13 6.72 2.92
N THR A 72 1.61 5.56 3.30
CA THR A 72 2.18 4.73 4.37
C THR A 72 3.61 4.27 4.03
N LEU A 73 3.87 3.82 2.81
CA LEU A 73 5.24 3.46 2.39
C LEU A 73 6.20 4.65 2.48
N ARG A 74 5.75 5.86 2.11
CA ARG A 74 6.57 7.08 2.23
C ARG A 74 6.90 7.38 3.69
N SER A 75 5.94 7.22 4.60
CA SER A 75 6.16 7.37 6.05
C SER A 75 7.18 6.35 6.56
N LEU A 76 6.99 5.08 6.22
CA LEU A 76 7.90 4.00 6.60
C LEU A 76 9.30 4.18 6.01
N GLY A 77 9.42 4.83 4.85
CA GLY A 77 10.67 5.16 4.16
C GLY A 77 11.60 6.07 4.96
N SER A 78 11.08 6.83 5.93
CA SER A 78 11.91 7.62 6.85
C SER A 78 12.80 6.75 7.74
N ARG A 79 12.36 5.51 8.02
CA ARG A 79 13.05 4.55 8.90
C ARG A 79 13.65 3.38 8.13
N TRP A 80 12.86 2.80 7.22
CA TRP A 80 13.19 1.57 6.54
C TRP A 80 13.49 1.86 5.07
N ALA A 81 14.77 1.80 4.70
CA ALA A 81 15.21 2.03 3.32
C ALA A 81 14.47 1.16 2.30
N VAL A 82 14.13 -0.09 2.67
CA VAL A 82 13.38 -1.02 1.83
C VAL A 82 12.00 -0.46 1.39
N ALA A 83 11.36 0.40 2.20
CA ALA A 83 10.11 1.03 1.80
C ALA A 83 10.31 2.05 0.65
N ASN A 84 11.44 2.75 0.63
CA ASN A 84 11.82 3.63 -0.49
C ASN A 84 12.18 2.82 -1.74
N ASP A 85 12.83 1.67 -1.58
CA ASP A 85 13.11 0.76 -2.69
C ASP A 85 11.81 0.24 -3.31
N TYR A 86 10.83 -0.14 -2.47
CA TYR A 86 9.50 -0.52 -2.94
C TYR A 86 8.77 0.61 -3.66
N LEU A 87 8.82 1.85 -3.16
CA LEU A 87 8.28 3.00 -3.87
C LEU A 87 8.93 3.21 -5.24
N SER A 88 10.26 3.06 -5.32
CA SER A 88 11.01 3.18 -6.57
C SER A 88 10.61 2.09 -7.57
N ILE A 89 10.36 0.86 -7.09
CA ILE A 89 9.84 -0.22 -7.93
C ILE A 89 8.44 0.13 -8.44
N LEU A 90 7.54 0.61 -7.58
CA LEU A 90 6.18 0.98 -7.99
C LEU A 90 6.19 2.13 -9.01
N ASP A 91 7.04 3.14 -8.83
CA ASP A 91 7.18 4.28 -9.74
C ASP A 91 7.87 3.93 -11.07
N GLY A 92 8.84 3.02 -11.05
CA GLY A 92 9.55 2.55 -12.25
C GLY A 92 8.82 1.46 -13.03
N SER A 93 7.79 0.86 -12.44
CA SER A 93 7.06 -0.25 -13.05
C SER A 93 5.99 0.21 -14.05
N GLU A 94 5.46 -0.74 -14.83
CA GLU A 94 4.24 -0.54 -15.64
C GLU A 94 3.00 -0.16 -14.79
N PHE A 95 3.13 -0.12 -13.46
CA PHE A 95 2.11 0.31 -12.50
C PHE A 95 2.29 1.77 -12.05
N LYS A 96 3.12 2.54 -12.77
CA LYS A 96 3.39 3.96 -12.50
C LYS A 96 2.10 4.76 -12.39
N PHE A 97 2.01 5.51 -11.29
CA PHE A 97 0.90 6.40 -10.99
C PHE A 97 1.20 7.78 -11.62
N THR A 98 0.26 8.32 -12.38
CA THR A 98 0.31 9.70 -12.90
C THR A 98 -0.86 10.45 -12.29
N ASP A 99 -0.57 11.53 -11.58
CA ASP A 99 -1.56 12.47 -11.03
C ASP A 99 -2.41 13.12 -12.13
#